data_AF-A0A7C4KWB2-F1
#
_entry.id   AF-A0A7C4KWB2-F1
#
_cell.length_a   1.000
_cell.length_b   1.000
_cell.length_c   1.000
_cell.angle_alpha   90.00
_cell.angle_beta   90.00
_cell.angle_gamma   90.00
#
_symmetry.space_group_name_H-M   'P 1'
#
loop_
_entity.id
_entity.type
_entity.pdbx_description
1 polymer ?
#
loop_
_entity_poly.entity_id
_entity_poly.type
_entity_poly.pdbx_seq_one_letter_code
_entity_poly.pdbx_strand_id
1 'polypeptide(L)' 'MGSKVFRDAYKLVYLLRQRDKYRVSSRSLDDVLRLATLAKELVSTYIEVVEWGEVRVLRLRR' A
#
# COMPACT_ATOMS: atom_id res chain seq x y z
N MET A 1 -0.71 -13.87 7.96
CA MET A 1 -1.47 -12.81 7.25
C MET A 1 -2.52 -13.49 6.37
N GLY A 2 -3.81 -13.31 6.66
CA GLY A 2 -4.86 -14.23 6.21
C GLY A 2 -5.29 -14.09 4.74
N SER A 3 -5.64 -15.22 4.12
CA SER A 3 -6.16 -15.37 2.75
C SER A 3 -7.33 -14.43 2.39
N LYS A 4 -8.05 -13.91 3.40
CA LYS A 4 -9.15 -12.95 3.27
C LYS A 4 -8.69 -11.61 2.70
N VAL A 5 -7.56 -11.06 3.18
CA VAL A 5 -7.04 -9.74 2.74
C VAL A 5 -6.67 -9.77 1.25
N PHE A 6 -6.05 -10.86 0.81
CA PHE A 6 -5.75 -11.07 -0.60
C PHE A 6 -7.03 -11.16 -1.43
N ARG A 7 -8.00 -11.98 -1.03
CA ARG A 7 -9.28 -12.12 -1.73
C ARG A 7 -10.01 -10.79 -1.89
N ASP A 8 -10.03 -9.97 -0.83
CA ASP A 8 -10.69 -8.66 -0.85
C ASP A 8 -9.94 -7.67 -1.75
N ALA A 9 -8.61 -7.72 -1.80
CA ALA A 9 -7.81 -6.93 -2.74
C ALA A 9 -8.06 -7.34 -4.21
N TYR A 10 -8.16 -8.63 -4.51
CA TYR A 10 -8.52 -9.10 -5.86
C TYR A 10 -9.90 -8.59 -6.28
N LYS A 11 -10.89 -8.66 -5.39
CA LYS A 11 -12.24 -8.10 -5.63
C LYS A 11 -12.19 -6.58 -5.87
N LEU A 12 -11.46 -5.84 -5.04
CA LEU A 12 -11.32 -4.40 -5.17
C LEU A 12 -10.69 -4.01 -6.52
N VAL A 13 -9.60 -4.66 -6.91
CA VAL A 13 -8.94 -4.39 -8.21
C VAL A 13 -9.85 -4.74 -9.37
N TYR A 14 -10.61 -5.84 -9.28
CA TYR A 14 -11.61 -6.20 -10.29
C TYR A 14 -12.70 -5.12 -10.43
N LEU A 15 -13.27 -4.64 -9.31
CA LEU A 15 -14.27 -3.57 -9.32
C LEU A 15 -13.70 -2.23 -9.81
N LEU A 16 -12.44 -1.92 -9.50
CA LEU A 16 -11.78 -0.70 -9.99
C LEU A 16 -11.52 -0.75 -11.49
N ARG A 17 -11.20 -1.93 -12.04
CA ARG A 17 -11.09 -2.14 -13.50
C ARG A 17 -12.41 -1.92 -14.22
N GLN A 18 -13.53 -2.31 -13.63
CA GLN A 18 -14.87 -2.06 -14.20
C GLN A 18 -15.25 -0.57 -14.24
N ARG A 19 -14.55 0.30 -13.49
CA ARG A 19 -14.75 1.75 -13.46
C ARG A 19 -13.74 2.51 -14.33
N ASP A 20 -13.19 1.86 -15.36
CA ASP A 20 -12.16 2.39 -16.28
C ASP A 20 -10.90 2.96 -15.62
N LYS A 21 -10.61 2.56 -14.38
CA LYS A 21 -9.29 2.83 -13.78
C LYS A 21 -8.31 1.80 -14.31
N TYR A 22 -7.60 2.16 -15.38
CA TYR A 22 -6.53 1.34 -15.94
C TYR A 22 -5.42 1.13 -14.91
N ARG A 23 -4.99 -0.12 -14.75
CA ARG A 23 -3.82 -0.44 -13.94
C ARG A 23 -2.58 0.03 -14.71
N VAL A 24 -1.92 1.06 -14.19
CA VAL A 24 -0.69 1.62 -14.80
C VAL A 24 0.54 0.71 -14.57
N SER A 25 0.46 -0.21 -13.60
CA SER A 25 1.57 -1.10 -13.26
C SER A 25 1.53 -2.41 -14.05
N SER A 26 2.65 -2.75 -14.68
CA SER A 26 2.93 -4.05 -15.33
C SER A 26 3.10 -5.23 -14.36
N ARG A 27 3.21 -4.97 -13.05
CA ARG A 27 3.41 -6.02 -12.03
C ARG A 27 2.15 -6.87 -11.86
N SER A 28 2.28 -8.09 -11.32
CA SER A 28 1.11 -8.88 -10.94
C SER A 28 0.42 -8.30 -9.69
N LEU A 29 -0.84 -8.65 -9.43
CA LEU A 29 -1.50 -8.20 -8.18
C LEU A 29 -0.83 -8.80 -6.94
N ASP A 30 -0.36 -10.04 -7.04
CA ASP A 30 0.37 -10.71 -5.97
C ASP A 30 1.65 -9.93 -5.60
N ASP A 31 2.44 -9.51 -6.58
CA ASP A 31 3.66 -8.72 -6.35
C ASP A 31 3.36 -7.38 -5.67
N VAL A 32 2.28 -6.70 -6.09
CA VAL A 32 1.88 -5.43 -5.47
C VAL A 32 1.45 -5.63 -4.02
N LEU A 33 0.72 -6.70 -3.72
CA LEU A 33 0.31 -7.00 -2.35
C LEU A 33 1.48 -7.41 -1.47
N ARG A 34 2.45 -8.16 -2.00
CA ARG A 34 3.71 -8.47 -1.32
C ARG A 34 4.49 -7.19 -1.03
N LEU A 35 4.68 -6.32 -2.02
CA LEU A 35 5.36 -5.04 -1.85
C LEU A 35 4.66 -4.14 -0.83
N ALA A 36 3.32 -4.07 -0.86
CA ALA A 36 2.55 -3.29 0.11
C ALA A 36 2.71 -3.84 1.53
N THR A 37 2.78 -5.17 1.69
CA THR A 37 3.02 -5.82 2.98
C THR A 37 4.40 -5.47 3.52
N LEU A 38 5.44 -5.66 2.70
CA LEU A 38 6.81 -5.29 3.05
C LEU A 38 6.93 -3.81 3.37
N ALA A 39 6.31 -2.94 2.57
CA ALA A 39 6.30 -1.50 2.82
C ALA A 39 5.64 -1.18 4.15
N LYS A 40 4.52 -1.82 4.50
CA LYS A 40 3.84 -1.59 5.79
C LYS A 40 4.75 -1.95 6.98
N GLU A 41 5.47 -3.06 6.89
CA GLU A 41 6.41 -3.51 7.94
C GLU A 41 7.63 -2.58 8.04
N LEU A 42 8.17 -2.15 6.89
CA LEU A 42 9.31 -1.25 6.82
C LEU A 42 8.94 0.16 7.30
N VAL A 43 7.77 0.68 6.93
CA VAL A 43 7.32 2.03 7.28
C VAL A 43 7.30 2.21 8.80
N SER A 44 6.76 1.26 9.57
CA SER A 44 6.77 1.37 11.04
C SER A 44 8.18 1.35 11.65
N THR A 45 9.14 0.77 10.96
CA THR A 45 10.52 0.63 11.44
C THR A 45 11.34 1.86 11.09
N TYR A 46 11.22 2.34 9.85
CA TYR A 46 12.09 3.36 9.27
C TYR A 46 11.46 4.74 9.17
N ILE A 47 10.14 4.88 9.34
CA ILE A 47 9.44 6.14 9.15
C ILE A 47 8.64 6.50 10.39
N GLU A 48 8.68 7.76 10.77
CA GLU A 48 7.83 8.35 11.79
C GLU A 48 7.11 9.58 11.25
N VAL A 49 5.92 9.85 11.78
CA VAL A 49 5.18 11.07 11.47
C VAL A 49 5.58 12.12 12.50
N VAL A 50 6.12 13.25 12.06
CA VAL A 50 6.47 14.39 12.92
C VAL A 50 5.62 15.60 12.56
N GLU A 51 5.39 16.46 13.54
CA GLU A 51 4.73 17.75 13.33
C GLU A 51 5.77 18.78 12.88
N TRP A 52 5.47 19.47 11.79
CA TRP A 52 6.23 20.61 11.30
C TRP A 52 5.26 21.79 11.16
N GLY A 53 5.22 22.63 12.20
CA GLY A 53 4.23 23.70 12.29
C GLY A 53 2.82 23.11 12.36
N GLU A 54 1.95 23.51 11.43
CA GLU A 54 0.57 23.00 11.33
C GLU A 54 0.44 21.74 10.45
N VAL A 55 1.54 21.21 9.92
CA VAL A 55 1.53 20.13 8.93
C VAL A 55 2.19 18.87 9.48
N ARG A 56 1.65 17.70 9.12
CA ARG A 56 2.23 16.39 9.45
C ARG A 56 3.11 15.91 8.30
N VAL A 57 4.37 15.64 8.60
CA VAL A 57 5.35 15.17 7.60
C VAL A 57 5.95 13.83 8.00
N LEU A 58 6.40 13.06 7.01
CA LEU A 58 7.11 11.79 7.22
C LEU A 58 8.60 12.05 7.35
N ARG A 59 9.20 11.56 8.43
CA ARG A 59 10.64 11.62 8.69
C ARG A 59 11.22 10.21 8.77
N LEU A 60 12.45 10.03 8.28
CA LEU A 60 13.19 8.79 8.50
C LEU A 60 13.62 8.71 9.98
N ARG A 61 13.38 7.56 10.60
CA ARG A 61 13.94 7.21 11.91
C ARG A 61 15.44 7.00 11.75
N ARG A 62 16.23 7.63 12.62
CA ARG A 62 17.68 7.40 12.73
C ARG A 62 17.97 6.09 13.44
#